data_AF-A0A8T4BBS2-F1
#
_entry.id   AF-A0A8T4BBS2-F1
#
_cell.length_a   1.000
_cell.length_b   1.000
_cell.length_c   1.000
_cell.angle_alpha   90.00
_cell.angle_beta   90.00
_cell.angle_gamma   90.00
#
_symmetry.space_group_name_H-M   'P 1'
#
loop_
_entity.id
_entity.type
_entity.pdbx_description
1 polymer ?
#
loop_
_entity_poly.entity_id
_entity_poly.type
_entity_poly.pdbx_seq_one_letter_code
_entity_poly.pdbx_strand_id
1 'polypeptide(L)'
;GAKSSSTAVAFVPLSGTALDNDGTEYIEEDKFYDGDGCYDFTLSVTNVNLGDDHSTSFTVTNSWEFSWETGSNAEERNSYPTCDGSS
;
A
#
# COMPACT_ATOMS: atom_id res chain seq x y z
N GLY A 1 -20.57 17.25 -22.39
CA GLY A 1 -19.89 15.96 -22.62
C GLY A 1 -18.81 15.79 -21.57
N ALA A 2 -18.73 14.63 -20.93
CA ALA A 2 -17.67 14.35 -19.96
C ALA A 2 -16.31 14.41 -20.66
N LYS A 3 -15.37 15.20 -20.12
CA LYS A 3 -13.99 15.20 -20.64
C LYS A 3 -13.40 13.81 -20.36
N SER A 4 -12.92 13.14 -21.41
CA SER A 4 -12.14 11.92 -21.27
C SER A 4 -10.89 12.23 -20.43
N SER A 5 -10.74 11.54 -19.30
CA SER A 5 -9.52 11.56 -18.52
C SER A 5 -8.56 10.51 -19.09
N SER A 6 -7.32 10.91 -19.32
CA SER A 6 -6.23 9.95 -19.41
C SER A 6 -5.93 9.48 -17.99
N THR A 7 -5.98 8.17 -17.76
CA THR A 7 -5.51 7.60 -16.50
C THR A 7 -4.00 7.82 -16.42
N ALA A 8 -3.59 8.74 -15.56
CA ALA A 8 -2.19 8.85 -15.15
C ALA A 8 -1.92 7.75 -14.12
N VAL A 9 -0.97 6.88 -14.42
CA VAL A 9 -0.40 5.96 -13.42
C VAL A 9 0.70 6.73 -12.71
N ALA A 10 0.53 6.97 -11.41
CA ALA A 10 1.53 7.61 -10.57
C ALA A 10 1.83 6.70 -9.38
N PHE A 11 3.11 6.58 -9.03
CA PHE A 11 3.54 5.93 -7.82
C PHE A 11 3.46 6.92 -6.66
N VAL A 12 2.83 6.51 -5.56
CA VAL A 12 2.90 7.24 -4.29
C VAL A 12 4.04 6.59 -3.49
N PRO A 13 5.19 7.26 -3.33
CA PRO A 13 6.27 6.69 -2.53
C PRO A 13 5.81 6.52 -1.09
N LEU A 14 6.20 5.42 -0.48
CA LEU A 14 5.87 5.13 0.91
C LEU A 14 6.86 5.88 1.80
N SER A 15 6.37 6.73 2.70
CA SER A 15 7.24 7.33 3.71
C SER A 15 7.78 6.25 4.65
N GLY A 16 9.09 6.27 4.93
CA GLY A 16 9.72 5.26 5.79
C GLY A 16 10.37 4.09 5.03
N THR A 17 10.47 4.17 3.70
CA THR A 17 11.27 3.25 2.87
C THR A 17 12.77 3.55 2.98
N ALA A 18 13.57 2.52 2.77
CA ALA A 18 15.00 2.60 2.53
C ALA A 18 15.30 2.45 1.03
N LEU A 19 16.53 2.75 0.63
CA LEU A 19 17.02 2.57 -0.74
C LEU A 19 18.12 1.51 -0.75
N ASP A 20 18.05 0.58 -1.70
CA ASP A 20 19.18 -0.33 -1.96
C ASP A 20 20.32 0.40 -2.70
N ASN A 21 21.40 -0.33 -3.00
CA ASN A 21 22.56 0.25 -3.69
C ASN A 21 22.26 0.70 -5.14
N ASP A 22 21.15 0.22 -5.73
CA ASP A 22 20.69 0.55 -7.07
C ASP A 22 19.62 1.67 -7.05
N GLY A 23 19.25 2.17 -5.85
CA GLY A 23 18.25 3.21 -5.67
C GLY A 23 16.81 2.71 -5.73
N THR A 24 16.58 1.42 -5.58
CA THR A 24 15.24 0.83 -5.47
C THR A 24 14.69 1.05 -4.06
N GLU A 25 13.47 1.59 -3.95
CA GLU A 25 12.79 1.72 -2.67
C GLU A 25 12.31 0.37 -2.13
N TYR A 26 12.57 0.12 -0.85
CA TYR A 26 12.09 -1.07 -0.13
C TYR A 26 11.69 -0.72 1.31
N ILE A 27 10.89 -1.57 1.93
CA ILE A 27 10.53 -1.45 3.34
C ILE A 27 11.47 -2.34 4.16
N GLU A 28 12.18 -1.76 5.13
CA GLU A 28 13.03 -2.51 6.06
C GLU A 28 12.18 -3.26 7.09
N GLU A 29 12.40 -4.58 7.20
CA GLU A 29 11.60 -5.48 8.03
C GLU A 29 11.52 -4.98 9.49
N ASP A 30 12.67 -4.88 10.15
CA ASP A 30 12.83 -4.47 11.55
C ASP A 30 12.40 -3.02 11.86
N LYS A 31 12.09 -2.23 10.83
CA LYS A 31 11.71 -0.81 10.97
C LYS A 31 10.22 -0.58 10.82
N PHE A 32 9.55 -1.45 10.08
CA PHE A 32 8.18 -1.21 9.64
C PHE A 32 7.21 -2.27 10.18
N TYR A 33 7.69 -3.48 10.46
CA TYR A 33 6.86 -4.58 10.93
C TYR A 33 7.23 -4.96 12.37
N ASP A 34 6.23 -5.30 13.18
CA ASP A 34 6.39 -5.74 14.57
C ASP A 34 6.47 -7.28 14.69
N GLY A 35 6.68 -7.97 13.56
CA GLY A 35 6.70 -9.42 13.43
C GLY A 35 5.61 -9.94 12.49
N ASP A 36 5.21 -11.20 12.69
CA ASP A 36 4.14 -11.82 11.91
C ASP A 36 2.80 -11.11 12.15
N GLY A 37 2.02 -10.91 11.09
CA GLY A 37 0.69 -10.35 11.24
C GLY A 37 0.09 -9.73 9.99
N CYS A 38 -1.10 -9.18 10.17
CA CYS A 38 -1.82 -8.43 9.15
C CYS A 38 -1.45 -6.96 9.20
N TYR A 39 -1.12 -6.39 8.04
CA TYR A 39 -0.78 -4.99 7.88
C TYR A 39 -1.65 -4.33 6.84
N ASP A 40 -2.21 -3.17 7.20
CA ASP A 40 -3.03 -2.35 6.31
C ASP A 40 -2.23 -1.18 5.75
N PHE A 41 -2.20 -1.07 4.42
CA PHE A 41 -1.79 0.14 3.74
C PHE A 41 -3.00 0.93 3.28
N THR A 42 -3.18 2.12 3.85
CA THR A 42 -4.31 3.00 3.55
C THR A 42 -3.83 4.27 2.87
N LEU A 43 -4.34 4.52 1.65
CA LEU A 43 -4.17 5.77 0.92
C LEU A 43 -5.48 6.57 1.00
N SER A 44 -5.43 7.74 1.64
CA SER A 44 -6.53 8.71 1.60
C SER A 44 -6.15 9.90 0.73
N VAL A 45 -6.96 10.18 -0.29
CA VAL A 45 -6.76 11.28 -1.22
C VAL A 45 -7.86 12.30 -0.98
N THR A 46 -7.47 13.54 -0.71
CA THR A 46 -8.39 14.68 -0.59
C THR A 46 -8.08 15.70 -1.68
N ASN A 47 -8.98 15.82 -2.65
CA ASN A 47 -8.97 16.84 -3.67
C ASN A 47 -9.51 18.16 -3.09
N VAL A 48 -8.67 19.18 -3.10
CA VAL A 48 -9.05 20.54 -2.72
C VAL A 48 -9.54 21.33 -3.93
N ASN A 49 -10.38 22.34 -3.70
CA ASN A 49 -10.85 23.30 -4.72
C ASN A 49 -11.72 22.72 -5.85
N LEU A 50 -12.45 21.63 -5.61
CA LEU A 50 -13.41 21.09 -6.58
C LEU A 50 -14.78 21.78 -6.53
N GLY A 51 -15.08 22.55 -5.47
CA GLY A 51 -16.42 23.09 -5.19
C GLY A 51 -17.29 22.10 -4.41
N ASP A 52 -18.38 22.59 -3.81
CA ASP A 52 -19.20 21.83 -2.86
C ASP A 52 -20.03 20.70 -3.50
N ASP A 53 -20.22 20.73 -4.82
CA ASP A 53 -21.02 19.74 -5.57
C ASP A 53 -20.26 18.44 -5.89
N HIS A 54 -19.00 18.32 -5.46
CA HIS A 54 -18.13 17.20 -5.80
C HIS A 54 -17.61 16.49 -4.55
N SER A 55 -17.61 15.15 -4.56
CA SER A 55 -16.90 14.36 -3.55
C SER A 55 -15.43 14.73 -3.57
N THR A 56 -14.93 15.24 -2.45
CA THR A 56 -13.55 15.72 -2.34
C THR A 56 -12.59 14.63 -1.91
N SER A 57 -13.04 13.58 -1.22
CA SER A 57 -12.15 12.55 -0.68
C SER A 57 -12.50 11.14 -1.14
N PHE A 58 -11.47 10.32 -1.35
CA PHE A 58 -11.62 8.87 -1.44
C PHE A 58 -10.49 8.18 -0.68
N THR A 59 -10.78 6.99 -0.17
CA THR A 59 -9.83 6.17 0.59
C THR A 59 -9.77 4.79 -0.05
N VAL A 60 -8.56 4.27 -0.21
CA VAL A 60 -8.29 2.90 -0.65
C VAL A 60 -7.41 2.25 0.41
N THR A 61 -7.84 1.11 0.91
CA THR A 61 -7.05 0.28 1.84
C THR A 61 -6.76 -1.05 1.17
N ASN A 62 -5.50 -1.47 1.22
CA ASN A 62 -5.07 -2.80 0.86
C ASN A 62 -4.43 -3.44 2.08
N SER A 63 -4.72 -4.71 2.30
CA SER A 63 -4.26 -5.45 3.47
C SER A 63 -3.44 -6.64 3.03
N TRP A 64 -2.33 -6.91 3.73
CA TRP A 64 -1.46 -8.05 3.47
C TRP A 64 -1.09 -8.74 4.78
N GLU A 65 -1.16 -10.06 4.76
CA GLU A 65 -0.64 -10.88 5.85
C GLU A 65 0.83 -11.23 5.56
N PHE A 66 1.71 -10.87 6.48
CA PHE A 66 3.13 -11.20 6.43
C PHE A 66 3.46 -12.28 7.45
N SER A 67 4.19 -13.30 6.99
CA SER A 67 4.82 -14.33 7.82
C SER A 67 6.32 -14.37 7.54
N TRP A 68 7.10 -14.18 8.59
CA TRP A 68 8.56 -14.18 8.66
C TRP A 68 9.12 -15.52 9.15
N GLU A 69 8.27 -16.56 9.26
CA GLU A 69 8.69 -17.92 9.64
C GLU A 69 9.87 -18.39 8.77
N THR A 70 10.93 -18.87 9.44
CA THR A 70 12.14 -19.34 8.76
C THR A 70 11.83 -20.63 7.99
N GLY A 71 11.58 -20.53 6.68
CA GLY A 71 11.23 -21.66 5.84
C GLY A 71 10.25 -21.33 4.71
N SER A 72 9.55 -20.20 4.82
CA SER A 72 8.62 -19.72 3.79
C SER A 72 9.38 -19.29 2.53
N ASN A 73 9.04 -19.87 1.38
CA ASN A 73 9.64 -19.48 0.10
C ASN A 73 9.10 -18.11 -0.36
N ALA A 74 9.78 -17.49 -1.34
CA ALA A 74 9.39 -16.19 -1.87
C ALA A 74 8.00 -16.22 -2.53
N GLU A 75 7.54 -17.37 -3.03
CA GLU A 75 6.21 -17.52 -3.64
C GLU A 75 5.10 -17.45 -2.59
N GLU A 76 5.27 -18.08 -1.44
CA GLU A 76 4.32 -17.98 -0.31
C GLU A 76 4.25 -16.54 0.23
N ARG A 77 5.40 -15.88 0.40
CA ARG A 77 5.44 -14.47 0.85
C ARG A 77 4.84 -13.49 -0.16
N ASN A 78 4.90 -13.81 -1.45
CA ASN A 78 4.35 -12.98 -2.53
C ASN A 78 2.91 -13.37 -2.92
N SER A 79 2.27 -14.31 -2.22
CA SER A 79 0.94 -14.81 -2.59
C SER A 79 -0.21 -13.83 -2.31
N TYR A 80 0.10 -12.62 -1.81
CA TYR A 80 -0.87 -11.59 -1.40
C TYR A 80 -2.05 -12.16 -0.60
N PRO A 81 -1.81 -12.93 0.48
CA PRO A 81 -2.92 -13.35 1.33
C PRO A 81 -3.55 -12.09 1.91
N THR A 82 -4.79 -11.81 1.50
CA THR A 82 -5.63 -10.81 2.17
C THR A 82 -5.80 -11.30 3.59
N CYS A 83 -5.62 -10.42 4.57
CA CYS A 83 -5.83 -10.77 5.96
C CYS A 83 -7.18 -11.47 6.13
N ASP A 84 -7.17 -12.72 6.59
CA ASP A 84 -8.41 -13.43 6.84
C ASP A 84 -9.07 -12.74 8.03
N GLY A 85 -10.25 -12.17 7.80
CA GLY A 85 -11.00 -11.41 8.79
C GLY A 85 -11.51 -12.31 9.90
N SER A 86 -10.61 -12.76 10.78
CA SER A 86 -10.94 -13.38 12.05
C SER A 86 -11.03 -12.28 13.11
N SER A 87 -12.17 -11.58 13.11
CA SER A 87 -12.69 -10.89 14.31
C SER A 87 -13.41 -11.87 15.22
#